data_AF-A0A3R9LIP9-F1
#
_entry.id   AF-A0A3R9LIP9-F1
#
_cell.length_a   1.000
_cell.length_b   1.000
_cell.length_c   1.000
_cell.angle_alpha   90.00
_cell.angle_beta   90.00
_cell.angle_gamma   90.00
#
_symmetry.space_group_name_H-M   'P 1'
#
loop_
_entity.id
_entity.type
_entity.pdbx_description
1 polymer ?
#
loop_
_entity_poly.entity_id
_entity_poly.type
_entity_poly.pdbx_seq_one_letter_code
_entity_poly.pdbx_strand_id
1 'polypeptide(L)'
;MLDVIKAELDPASAIVQTQAKLEEATHELAETKAKQTATDEAVKHNQEETDRYGKIIHAVVLNAVAGKTIAYGTNYKELVELIPLAEVGKHYMPHDLITIEDPNHTELNGEGKRVLVQLNREFTYNGEPVSDFARNGRLELDGTGAAWKFEPKE
;
A
#
# COMPACT_ATOMS: atom_id res chain seq x y z
N MET A 1 -2.93 11.24 72.05
CA MET A 1 -3.79 10.93 70.89
C MET A 1 -3.91 12.07 69.88
N LEU A 2 -3.54 13.33 70.18
CA LEU A 2 -3.51 14.41 69.18
C LEU A 2 -2.22 14.46 68.33
N ASP A 3 -1.08 14.05 68.90
CA ASP A 3 0.21 14.04 68.20
C ASP A 3 0.34 12.92 67.17
N VAL A 4 -0.42 11.83 67.32
CA VAL A 4 -0.44 10.71 66.37
C VAL A 4 -1.19 11.12 65.08
N ILE A 5 -2.20 11.97 65.19
CA ILE A 5 -2.98 12.46 64.04
C ILE A 5 -2.22 13.55 63.26
N LYS A 6 -1.35 14.32 63.93
CA LYS A 6 -0.46 15.30 63.26
C LYS A 6 0.73 14.64 62.55
N ALA A 7 1.17 13.47 63.01
CA ALA A 7 2.27 12.72 62.41
C ALA A 7 1.86 11.91 61.17
N GLU A 8 0.58 11.61 60.99
CA GLU A 8 0.08 10.86 59.82
C GLU A 8 -0.10 11.72 58.56
N LEU A 9 -0.10 13.05 58.69
CA LEU A 9 -0.18 14.01 57.59
C LEU A 9 0.75 15.19 57.90
N ASP A 10 2.06 15.00 57.75
CA ASP A 10 2.99 16.12 57.63
C ASP A 10 2.75 16.79 56.24
N PRO A 11 2.09 17.96 56.20
CA PRO A 11 1.73 18.59 54.93
C PRO A 11 2.98 18.98 54.11
N ALA A 12 4.13 19.21 54.76
CA ALA A 12 5.36 19.49 54.04
C ALA A 12 5.88 18.24 53.31
N SER A 13 5.82 17.07 53.96
CA SER A 13 6.16 15.79 53.33
C SER A 13 5.22 15.44 52.17
N ALA A 14 3.91 15.67 52.33
CA ALA A 14 2.93 15.46 51.27
C ALA A 14 3.16 16.39 50.05
N ILE A 15 3.54 17.66 50.29
CA ILE A 15 3.91 18.60 49.23
C ILE A 15 5.17 18.13 48.50
N VAL A 16 6.21 17.73 49.23
CA VAL A 16 7.46 17.23 48.64
C VAL A 16 7.21 15.97 47.80
N GLN A 17 6.39 15.02 48.28
CA GLN A 17 6.02 13.84 47.51
C GLN A 17 5.22 14.19 46.24
N THR A 18 4.34 15.19 46.33
CA THR A 18 3.57 15.66 45.17
C THR A 18 4.48 16.35 44.15
N GLN A 19 5.45 17.14 44.61
CA GLN A 19 6.46 17.78 43.77
C GLN A 19 7.30 16.74 43.02
N ALA A 20 7.77 15.70 43.73
CA ALA A 20 8.54 14.61 43.13
C ALA A 20 7.75 13.83 42.07
N LYS A 21 6.48 13.49 42.36
CA LYS A 21 5.59 12.83 41.38
C LYS A 21 5.29 13.71 40.17
N LEU A 22 5.19 15.02 40.37
CA LEU A 22 4.99 15.97 39.27
C LEU A 22 6.24 16.02 38.38
N GLU A 23 7.43 16.11 38.98
CA GLU A 23 8.70 16.08 38.24
C GLU A 23 8.85 14.77 37.44
N GLU A 24 8.59 13.62 38.05
CA GLU A 24 8.56 12.31 37.39
C GLU A 24 7.58 12.28 36.21
N ALA A 25 6.33 12.72 36.41
CA ALA A 25 5.34 12.78 35.35
C ALA A 25 5.74 13.74 34.21
N THR A 26 6.37 14.88 34.51
CA THR A 26 6.89 15.78 33.47
C THR A 26 8.04 15.16 32.68
N HIS A 27 8.88 14.37 33.33
CA HIS A 27 9.96 13.64 32.68
C HIS A 27 9.41 12.54 31.77
N GLU A 28 8.50 11.69 32.26
CA GLU A 28 7.82 10.67 31.46
C GLU A 28 7.07 11.27 30.27
N LEU A 29 6.43 12.43 30.44
CA LEU A 29 5.75 13.13 29.36
C LEU A 29 6.74 13.64 28.30
N ALA A 30 7.91 14.15 28.71
CA ALA A 30 8.95 14.58 27.79
C ALA A 30 9.51 13.39 27.00
N GLU A 31 9.78 12.26 27.65
CA GLU A 31 10.21 11.03 26.98
C GLU A 31 9.14 10.50 26.01
N THR A 32 7.87 10.50 26.43
CA THR A 32 6.75 10.03 25.59
C THR A 32 6.60 10.91 24.36
N LYS A 33 6.69 12.24 24.52
CA LYS A 33 6.67 13.17 23.38
C LYS A 33 7.83 12.92 22.42
N ALA A 34 9.04 12.69 22.94
CA ALA A 34 10.19 12.37 22.11
C ALA A 34 10.00 11.06 21.30
N LYS A 35 9.47 10.01 21.95
CA LYS A 35 9.14 8.74 21.28
C LYS A 35 8.03 8.89 20.23
N GLN A 36 7.01 9.70 20.52
CA GLN A 36 5.93 9.99 19.57
C GLN A 36 6.47 10.68 18.32
N THR A 37 7.27 11.74 18.49
CA THR A 37 7.89 12.45 17.36
C THR A 37 8.74 11.51 16.50
N ALA A 38 9.58 10.68 17.12
CA ALA A 38 10.41 9.71 16.40
C ALA A 38 9.56 8.67 15.63
N THR A 39 8.41 8.27 16.20
CA THR A 39 7.47 7.35 15.54
C THR A 39 6.80 8.01 14.35
N ASP A 40 6.34 9.25 14.50
CA ASP A 40 5.70 10.01 13.42
C ASP A 40 6.67 10.24 12.25
N GLU A 41 7.93 10.55 12.55
CA GLU A 41 8.99 10.66 11.56
C GLU A 41 9.26 9.34 10.83
N ALA A 42 9.33 8.22 11.56
CA ALA A 42 9.52 6.89 10.98
C ALA A 42 8.34 6.47 10.08
N VAL A 43 7.10 6.76 10.50
CA VAL A 43 5.90 6.49 9.70
C VAL A 43 5.92 7.31 8.42
N LYS A 44 6.24 8.60 8.50
CA LYS A 44 6.34 9.47 7.32
C LYS A 44 7.41 8.96 6.35
N HIS A 45 8.60 8.63 6.85
CA HIS A 45 9.68 8.06 6.05
C HIS A 45 9.26 6.75 5.35
N ASN A 46 8.60 5.85 6.07
CA ASN A 46 8.12 4.59 5.51
C ASN A 46 7.04 4.79 4.43
N GLN A 47 6.17 5.79 4.60
CA GLN A 47 5.19 6.15 3.58
C GLN A 47 5.88 6.66 2.31
N GLU A 48 6.86 7.56 2.45
CA GLU A 48 7.63 8.09 1.32
C GLU A 48 8.37 6.99 0.55
N GLU A 49 8.99 6.04 1.28
CA GLU A 49 9.65 4.89 0.66
C GLU A 49 8.65 3.94 0.01
N THR A 50 7.51 3.66 0.64
CA THR A 50 6.45 2.81 0.05
C THR A 50 5.93 3.42 -1.25
N ASP A 51 5.67 4.72 -1.28
CA ASP A 51 5.23 5.43 -2.48
C ASP A 51 6.30 5.38 -3.58
N ARG A 52 7.58 5.53 -3.21
CA ARG A 52 8.71 5.43 -4.14
C ARG A 52 8.85 4.03 -4.72
N TYR A 53 8.79 2.99 -3.88
CA TYR A 53 8.83 1.60 -4.33
C TYR A 53 7.63 1.26 -5.21
N GLY A 54 6.43 1.75 -4.87
CA GLY A 54 5.23 1.57 -5.69
C GLY A 54 5.40 2.12 -7.11
N LYS A 55 6.00 3.30 -7.27
CA LYS A 55 6.31 3.89 -8.58
C LYS A 55 7.35 3.08 -9.36
N ILE A 56 8.37 2.56 -8.68
CA ILE A 56 9.40 1.71 -9.30
C ILE A 56 8.77 0.39 -9.77
N ILE A 57 7.97 -0.26 -8.93
CA ILE A 57 7.25 -1.49 -9.28
C ILE A 57 6.37 -1.25 -10.50
N HIS A 58 5.56 -0.19 -10.51
CA HIS A 58 4.73 0.18 -11.65
C HIS A 58 5.57 0.30 -12.92
N ALA A 59 6.63 1.11 -12.91
CA ALA A 59 7.47 1.32 -14.08
C ALA A 59 8.13 0.03 -14.59
N VAL A 60 8.66 -0.80 -13.68
CA VAL A 60 9.32 -2.07 -14.01
C VAL A 60 8.34 -3.08 -14.61
N VAL A 61 7.19 -3.29 -13.95
CA VAL A 61 6.18 -4.24 -14.40
C VAL A 61 5.62 -3.82 -15.75
N LEU A 62 5.25 -2.55 -15.90
CA LEU A 62 4.75 -2.03 -17.17
C LEU A 62 5.79 -2.19 -18.28
N ASN A 63 7.05 -1.80 -18.04
CA ASN A 63 8.10 -1.92 -19.05
C ASN A 63 8.34 -3.38 -19.47
N ALA A 64 8.42 -4.29 -18.51
CA ALA A 64 8.68 -5.69 -18.79
C ALA A 64 7.52 -6.37 -19.54
N VAL A 65 6.29 -6.14 -19.09
CA VAL A 65 5.09 -6.77 -19.62
C VAL A 65 4.68 -6.14 -20.95
N ALA A 66 4.50 -4.80 -21.00
CA ALA A 66 4.07 -4.13 -22.22
C ALA A 66 5.17 -4.12 -23.29
N GLY A 67 6.44 -4.14 -22.88
CA GLY A 67 7.58 -4.29 -23.78
C GLY A 67 7.78 -5.71 -24.31
N LYS A 68 6.96 -6.68 -23.87
CA LYS A 68 7.03 -8.11 -24.27
C LYS A 68 8.43 -8.72 -24.10
N THR A 69 9.15 -8.30 -23.06
CA THR A 69 10.53 -8.74 -22.83
C THR A 69 10.61 -10.06 -22.05
N ILE A 70 9.53 -10.43 -21.36
CA ILE A 70 9.43 -11.60 -20.48
C ILE A 70 9.44 -12.90 -21.30
N ALA A 71 10.33 -13.83 -20.94
CA ALA A 71 10.46 -15.12 -21.63
C ALA A 71 9.65 -16.25 -20.99
N TYR A 72 9.45 -16.21 -19.66
CA TYR A 72 8.84 -17.30 -18.90
C TYR A 72 7.54 -16.82 -18.26
N GLY A 73 6.51 -17.66 -18.29
CA GLY A 73 5.20 -17.35 -17.70
C GLY A 73 5.30 -17.13 -16.20
N THR A 74 6.11 -17.92 -15.50
CA THR A 74 6.36 -17.73 -14.06
C THR A 74 6.91 -16.34 -13.73
N ASN A 75 7.80 -15.78 -14.58
CA ASN A 75 8.32 -14.43 -14.37
C ASN A 75 7.25 -13.37 -14.63
N TYR A 76 6.36 -13.61 -15.60
CA TYR A 76 5.20 -12.76 -15.82
C TYR A 76 4.31 -12.75 -14.58
N LYS A 77 4.01 -13.92 -14.02
CA LYS A 77 3.18 -14.09 -12.83
C LYS A 77 3.72 -13.28 -11.64
N GLU A 78 4.99 -13.47 -11.31
CA GLU A 78 5.65 -12.74 -10.20
C GLU A 78 5.53 -11.23 -10.37
N LEU A 79 5.71 -10.72 -11.59
CA LEU A 79 5.63 -9.28 -11.86
C LEU A 79 4.20 -8.74 -11.77
N VAL A 80 3.22 -9.43 -12.36
CA VAL A 80 1.84 -8.94 -12.33
C VAL A 80 1.21 -9.09 -10.94
N GLU A 81 1.64 -10.04 -10.12
CA GLU A 81 1.14 -10.19 -8.75
C GLU A 81 1.59 -9.08 -7.79
N LEU A 82 2.65 -8.33 -8.14
CA LEU A 82 3.03 -7.09 -7.44
C LEU A 82 2.05 -5.94 -7.65
N ILE A 83 1.19 -6.04 -8.67
CA ILE A 83 0.20 -5.02 -9.02
C ILE A 83 -1.15 -5.40 -8.40
N PRO A 84 -1.87 -4.45 -7.77
CA PRO A 84 -3.15 -4.73 -7.13
C PRO A 84 -4.18 -5.35 -8.08
N LEU A 85 -4.98 -6.28 -7.56
CA LEU A 85 -6.16 -6.80 -8.24
C LEU A 85 -7.24 -5.71 -8.31
N ALA A 86 -7.94 -5.63 -9.44
CA ALA A 86 -9.02 -4.69 -9.65
C ALA A 86 -10.19 -4.97 -8.69
N GLU A 87 -10.70 -3.93 -8.03
CA GLU A 87 -11.79 -4.02 -7.07
C GLU A 87 -13.06 -3.46 -7.69
N VAL A 88 -14.15 -4.23 -7.66
CA VAL A 88 -15.43 -3.82 -8.23
C VAL A 88 -15.99 -2.61 -7.46
N GLY A 89 -16.42 -1.59 -8.20
CA GLY A 89 -16.89 -0.31 -7.68
C GLY A 89 -15.78 0.68 -7.31
N LYS A 90 -14.50 0.29 -7.42
CA LYS A 90 -13.39 1.19 -7.14
C LYS A 90 -13.18 2.16 -8.30
N HIS A 91 -12.98 3.43 -7.93
CA HIS A 91 -12.62 4.49 -8.84
C HIS A 91 -11.09 4.57 -8.96
N TYR A 92 -10.61 4.53 -10.19
CA TYR A 92 -9.21 4.55 -10.56
C TYR A 92 -8.87 5.80 -11.36
N MET A 93 -7.63 6.25 -11.23
CA MET A 93 -7.10 7.45 -11.86
C MET A 93 -6.36 7.11 -13.16
N PRO A 94 -6.16 8.10 -14.05
CA PRO A 94 -5.31 7.93 -15.22
C PRO A 94 -3.91 7.43 -14.82
N HIS A 95 -3.37 6.53 -15.62
CA HIS A 95 -2.13 5.79 -15.39
C HIS A 95 -2.16 4.77 -14.25
N ASP A 96 -3.29 4.56 -13.57
CA ASP A 96 -3.36 3.44 -12.62
C ASP A 96 -3.10 2.11 -13.33
N LEU A 97 -2.28 1.30 -12.69
CA LEU A 97 -1.92 -0.03 -13.12
C LEU A 97 -2.63 -1.03 -12.21
N ILE A 98 -3.45 -1.88 -12.80
CA ILE A 98 -4.25 -2.89 -12.10
C ILE A 98 -4.04 -4.25 -12.75
N THR A 99 -4.45 -5.31 -12.06
CA THR A 99 -4.63 -6.64 -12.66
C THR A 99 -6.08 -7.04 -12.69
N ILE A 100 -6.45 -7.79 -13.72
CA ILE A 100 -7.77 -8.43 -13.83
C ILE A 100 -7.52 -9.92 -14.01
N GLU A 101 -8.25 -10.77 -13.28
CA GLU A 101 -8.24 -12.21 -13.51
C GLU A 101 -9.08 -12.55 -14.76
N ASP A 102 -8.49 -13.31 -15.67
CA ASP A 102 -9.18 -13.90 -16.82
C ASP A 102 -9.54 -15.36 -16.51
N PRO A 103 -10.76 -15.66 -16.05
CA PRO A 103 -11.15 -17.01 -15.69
C PRO A 103 -11.17 -17.96 -16.91
N ASN A 104 -11.27 -17.42 -18.12
CA ASN A 104 -11.33 -18.20 -19.36
C ASN A 104 -9.93 -18.50 -19.93
N HIS A 105 -8.88 -17.85 -19.41
CA HIS A 105 -7.52 -18.11 -19.83
C HIS A 105 -7.10 -19.54 -19.46
N THR A 106 -6.34 -20.23 -20.31
CA THR A 106 -5.69 -21.50 -19.97
C THR A 106 -4.19 -21.25 -19.91
N GLU A 107 -3.56 -21.61 -18.80
CA GLU A 107 -2.13 -21.34 -18.61
C GLU A 107 -1.29 -22.15 -19.59
N LEU A 108 -0.31 -21.50 -20.20
CA LEU A 108 0.61 -22.11 -21.17
C LEU A 108 2.00 -22.36 -20.56
N ASN A 109 2.42 -21.55 -19.60
CA ASN A 109 3.75 -21.56 -19.01
C ASN A 109 3.76 -21.16 -17.52
N GLY A 110 2.67 -21.40 -16.79
CA GLY A 110 2.56 -21.07 -15.36
C GLY A 110 2.44 -19.56 -15.07
N GLU A 111 1.97 -18.79 -16.04
CA GLU A 111 1.76 -17.35 -15.97
C GLU A 111 0.60 -16.92 -15.06
N GLY A 112 -0.23 -17.86 -14.60
CA GLY A 112 -1.43 -17.57 -13.84
C GLY A 112 -2.56 -16.99 -14.69
N LYS A 113 -3.57 -16.42 -14.01
CA LYS A 113 -4.77 -15.86 -14.65
C LYS A 113 -4.80 -14.34 -14.67
N ARG A 114 -3.92 -13.68 -13.93
CA ARG A 114 -3.90 -12.21 -13.84
C ARG A 114 -3.34 -11.63 -15.13
N VAL A 115 -4.02 -10.60 -15.62
CA VAL A 115 -3.62 -9.84 -16.78
C VAL A 115 -3.38 -8.40 -16.36
N LEU A 116 -2.24 -7.85 -16.76
CA LEU A 116 -1.90 -6.45 -16.52
C LEU A 116 -2.80 -5.53 -17.35
N VAL A 117 -3.36 -4.50 -16.71
CA VAL A 117 -4.16 -3.45 -17.35
C VAL A 117 -3.66 -2.08 -16.90
N GLN A 118 -3.36 -1.21 -17.85
CA GLN A 118 -3.13 0.21 -17.59
C GLN A 118 -4.37 1.01 -17.99
N LEU A 119 -4.85 1.85 -17.08
CA LEU A 119 -5.91 2.80 -17.35
C LEU A 119 -5.32 4.11 -17.86
N ASN A 120 -5.90 4.67 -18.92
CA ASN A 120 -5.45 5.92 -19.55
C ASN A 120 -6.31 7.12 -19.16
N ARG A 121 -7.42 6.89 -18.45
CA ARG A 121 -8.34 7.92 -17.96
C ARG A 121 -9.00 7.46 -16.65
N GLU A 122 -9.73 8.36 -16.01
CA GLU A 122 -10.57 8.03 -14.88
C GLU A 122 -11.57 6.92 -15.25
N PHE A 123 -11.64 5.90 -14.40
CA PHE A 123 -12.43 4.71 -14.69
C PHE A 123 -12.94 4.06 -13.41
N THR A 124 -14.19 3.62 -13.41
CA THR A 124 -14.74 2.83 -12.31
C THR A 124 -14.87 1.39 -12.79
N TYR A 125 -14.15 0.47 -12.16
CA TYR A 125 -14.18 -0.93 -12.55
C TYR A 125 -15.45 -1.60 -12.04
N ASN A 126 -16.29 -2.11 -12.93
CA ASN A 126 -17.55 -2.78 -12.60
C ASN A 126 -17.51 -4.29 -12.88
N GLY A 127 -16.31 -4.85 -13.03
CA GLY A 127 -16.12 -6.26 -13.42
C GLY A 127 -16.07 -6.46 -14.93
N GLU A 128 -15.66 -5.44 -15.69
CA GLU A 128 -15.45 -5.55 -17.12
C GLU A 128 -14.43 -6.67 -17.41
N PRO A 129 -14.70 -7.56 -18.38
CA PRO A 129 -13.78 -8.64 -18.69
C PRO A 129 -12.49 -8.09 -19.27
N VAL A 130 -11.38 -8.79 -19.08
CA VAL A 130 -10.09 -8.39 -19.66
C VAL A 130 -10.15 -8.19 -21.19
N SER A 131 -11.07 -8.90 -21.88
CA SER A 131 -11.28 -8.75 -23.32
C SER A 131 -11.71 -7.35 -23.73
N ASP A 132 -12.35 -6.58 -22.84
CA ASP A 132 -12.71 -5.18 -23.13
C ASP A 132 -11.45 -4.30 -23.23
N PHE A 133 -10.40 -4.62 -22.48
CA PHE A 133 -9.12 -3.89 -22.45
C PHE A 133 -8.06 -4.49 -23.39
N ALA A 134 -8.22 -5.73 -23.84
CA ALA A 134 -7.31 -6.37 -24.77
C ALA A 134 -7.37 -5.68 -26.15
N ARG A 135 -6.39 -5.97 -27.02
CA ARG A 135 -6.33 -5.43 -28.38
C ARG A 135 -7.65 -5.64 -29.13
N ASN A 136 -8.19 -4.56 -29.72
CA ASN A 136 -9.51 -4.52 -30.38
C ASN A 136 -10.71 -4.67 -29.42
N GLY A 137 -10.49 -4.62 -28.12
CA GLY A 137 -11.53 -4.54 -27.10
C GLY A 137 -12.14 -3.15 -27.05
N ARG A 138 -13.38 -3.05 -26.56
CA ARG A 138 -14.13 -1.78 -26.53
C ARG A 138 -13.39 -0.67 -25.77
N LEU A 139 -12.84 -0.99 -24.60
CA LEU A 139 -12.13 -0.05 -23.72
C LEU A 139 -10.70 0.26 -24.19
N GLU A 140 -10.11 -0.61 -25.00
CA GLU A 140 -8.86 -0.31 -25.70
C GLU A 140 -9.09 0.66 -26.86
N LEU A 141 -10.09 0.37 -27.70
CA LEU A 141 -10.44 1.18 -28.87
C LEU A 141 -10.94 2.59 -28.51
N ASP A 142 -11.68 2.73 -27.40
CA ASP A 142 -12.12 4.04 -26.93
C ASP A 142 -11.03 4.81 -26.14
N GLY A 143 -9.86 4.19 -25.95
CA GLY A 143 -8.70 4.73 -25.26
C GLY A 143 -8.83 4.80 -23.75
N THR A 144 -9.70 4.00 -23.14
CA THR A 144 -9.88 3.93 -21.68
C THR A 144 -8.76 3.18 -21.00
N GLY A 145 -8.28 2.08 -21.57
CA GLY A 145 -7.16 1.32 -21.02
C GLY A 145 -6.70 0.19 -21.94
N ALA A 146 -5.51 -0.35 -21.66
CA ALA A 146 -4.90 -1.41 -22.46
C ALA A 146 -4.48 -2.58 -21.57
N ALA A 147 -4.67 -3.81 -22.06
CA ALA A 147 -4.29 -5.04 -21.38
C ALA A 147 -3.18 -5.80 -22.11
N TRP A 148 -2.28 -6.42 -21.34
CA TRP A 148 -1.19 -7.23 -21.86
C TRP A 148 -1.18 -8.60 -21.20
N LYS A 149 -1.60 -9.62 -21.96
CA LYS A 149 -1.50 -11.04 -21.56
C LYS A 149 -0.08 -11.55 -21.79
N PHE A 150 0.29 -12.61 -21.08
CA PHE A 150 1.51 -13.35 -21.41
C PHE A 150 1.38 -13.96 -22.80
N GLU A 151 2.41 -13.75 -23.63
CA GLU A 151 2.55 -14.38 -24.94
C GLU A 151 3.90 -15.11 -24.94
N PRO A 152 3.94 -16.44 -25.06
CA PRO A 152 5.20 -17.16 -25.16
C PRO A 152 5.97 -16.72 -26.41
N LYS A 153 7.29 -16.56 -26.29
CA LYS A 153 8.14 -16.29 -27.46
C LYS A 153 8.21 -17.57 -28.32
N GLU A 154 7.96 -17.41 -29.61
CA GLU A 154 8.22 -18.44 -30.63
C GLU A 154 9.72 -18.75 -30.77
#